data_AF-A0A7S4KVH8-F1
#
_entry.id   AF-A0A7S4KVH8-F1
#
_cell.length_a   1.000
_cell.length_b   1.000
_cell.length_c   1.000
_cell.angle_alpha   90.00
_cell.angle_beta   90.00
_cell.angle_gamma   90.00
#
_symmetry.space_group_name_H-M   'P 1'
#
loop_
_entity.id
_entity.type
_entity.pdbx_description
1 polymer ?
#
loop_
_entity_poly.entity_id
_entity_poly.type
_entity_poly.pdbx_seq_one_letter_code
_entity_poly.pdbx_strand_id
1 'polypeptide(L)'
;SEALKRASAVEEKKKEEKREKKHAEPESIPTNLRKYVQVGDPEEDFELRRKIGKGAHGVVYLGLNRLNGKEVAIKKVEIQPENMEEVINELRVIVDCDTAYCVECFGSYYKEGELWVIMQLF
;
A
#
# COMPACT_ATOMS: atom_id res chain seq x y z
N SER A 1 -4.68 32.19 34.10
CA SER A 1 -3.59 31.21 34.13
C SER A 1 -3.15 30.92 32.70
N GLU A 2 -1.84 30.74 32.44
CA GLU A 2 -1.28 30.37 31.12
C GLU A 2 -1.86 29.05 30.57
N ALA A 3 -2.37 28.19 31.46
CA ALA A 3 -3.00 26.92 31.12
C ALA A 3 -4.21 27.07 30.18
N LEU A 4 -5.04 28.10 30.37
CA LEU A 4 -6.24 28.31 29.53
C LEU A 4 -5.89 28.75 28.10
N LYS A 5 -4.81 29.53 27.93
CA LYS A 5 -4.35 29.98 26.60
C LYS A 5 -3.70 28.84 25.80
N ARG A 6 -3.02 27.90 26.48
CA ARG A 6 -2.40 26.73 25.83
C ARG A 6 -3.45 25.72 25.33
N ALA A 7 -4.56 25.55 26.06
CA ALA A 7 -5.62 24.62 25.66
C ALA A 7 -6.29 25.02 24.34
N SER A 8 -6.64 26.31 24.16
CA SER A 8 -7.24 26.79 22.90
C SER A 8 -6.29 26.69 21.69
N ALA A 9 -4.99 26.93 21.88
CA ALA A 9 -4.00 26.82 20.81
C ALA A 9 -3.78 25.35 20.37
N VAL A 10 -3.92 24.39 21.30
CA VAL A 10 -3.86 22.96 20.97
C VAL A 10 -5.12 22.51 20.21
N GLU A 11 -6.29 23.04 20.58
CA GLU A 11 -7.55 22.74 19.88
C GLU A 11 -7.62 23.35 18.47
N GLU A 12 -7.08 24.55 18.27
CA GLU A 12 -6.97 25.18 16.96
C GLU A 12 -6.00 24.44 16.04
N LYS A 13 -4.82 24.01 16.55
CA LYS A 13 -3.88 23.16 15.80
C LYS A 13 -4.48 21.82 15.40
N LYS A 14 -5.26 21.19 16.29
CA LYS A 14 -5.95 19.92 16.01
C LYS A 14 -7.07 20.08 14.97
N LYS A 15 -7.62 21.28 14.83
CA LYS A 15 -8.62 21.64 13.80
C LYS A 15 -7.99 21.98 12.45
N GLU A 16 -6.78 22.54 12.45
CA GLU A 16 -5.98 22.80 11.24
C GLU A 16 -5.40 21.52 10.63
N GLU A 17 -4.85 20.59 11.43
CA GLU A 17 -4.46 19.26 10.94
C GLU A 17 -5.66 18.48 10.36
N LYS A 18 -6.86 18.69 10.90
CA LYS A 18 -8.10 18.12 10.35
C LYS A 18 -8.60 18.82 9.08
N ARG A 19 -8.14 20.04 8.79
CA ARG A 19 -8.52 20.83 7.61
C ARG A 19 -7.55 20.69 6.45
N GLU A 20 -6.35 20.15 6.66
CA GLU A 20 -5.41 19.81 5.59
C GLU A 20 -5.58 18.39 5.04
N LYS A 21 -6.38 17.54 5.67
CA LYS A 21 -6.99 16.37 5.00
C LYS A 21 -8.22 16.78 4.17
N LYS A 22 -8.12 17.90 3.46
CA LYS A 22 -9.01 18.22 2.34
C LYS A 22 -8.73 17.17 1.27
N HIS A 23 -9.69 16.28 1.06
CA HIS A 23 -9.96 15.58 -0.20
C HIS A 23 -8.79 15.67 -1.19
N ALA A 24 -7.75 14.87 -0.97
CA ALA A 24 -7.04 14.34 -2.11
C ALA A 24 -8.11 13.53 -2.84
N GLU A 25 -8.44 13.94 -4.07
CA GLU A 25 -9.03 13.04 -5.06
C GLU A 25 -8.39 11.66 -4.84
N PRO A 26 -9.15 10.55 -4.72
CA PRO A 26 -8.52 9.24 -4.63
C PRO A 26 -7.55 9.20 -5.80
N GLU A 27 -6.23 9.10 -5.51
CA GLU A 27 -5.21 9.16 -6.55
C GLU A 27 -5.66 8.21 -7.65
N SER A 28 -6.03 8.79 -8.79
CA SER A 28 -6.76 8.04 -9.79
C SER A 28 -5.80 6.99 -10.31
N ILE A 29 -6.07 5.72 -10.00
CA ILE A 29 -5.23 4.58 -10.39
C ILE A 29 -4.78 4.78 -11.85
N PRO A 30 -3.45 4.82 -12.12
CA PRO A 30 -2.93 5.00 -13.47
C PRO A 30 -3.57 4.03 -14.45
N THR A 31 -3.99 4.51 -15.61
CA THR A 31 -4.78 3.74 -16.59
C THR A 31 -4.13 2.40 -16.97
N ASN A 32 -2.80 2.38 -17.05
CA ASN A 32 -2.00 1.20 -17.35
C ASN A 32 -1.89 0.19 -16.19
N LEU A 33 -2.15 0.61 -14.95
CA LEU A 33 -2.21 -0.25 -13.76
C LEU A 33 -3.60 -0.79 -13.47
N ARG A 34 -4.67 -0.12 -13.93
CA ARG A 34 -6.07 -0.48 -13.63
C ARG A 34 -6.44 -1.93 -13.87
N LYS A 35 -5.82 -2.59 -14.86
CA LYS A 35 -6.09 -4.00 -15.16
C LYS A 35 -5.42 -5.00 -14.22
N TYR A 36 -4.50 -4.54 -13.37
CA TYR A 36 -3.70 -5.39 -12.49
C TYR A 36 -3.97 -5.18 -11.00
N VAL A 37 -4.58 -4.05 -10.63
CA VAL A 37 -4.85 -3.69 -9.24
C VAL A 37 -6.32 -3.79 -8.90
N GLN A 38 -6.60 -4.22 -7.67
CA GLN A 38 -7.93 -4.22 -7.09
C GLN A 38 -8.29 -2.81 -6.62
N VAL A 39 -9.59 -2.48 -6.66
CA VAL A 39 -10.11 -1.22 -6.14
C VAL A 39 -10.40 -1.40 -4.66
N GLY A 40 -9.76 -0.60 -3.81
CA GLY A 40 -9.93 -0.64 -2.36
C GLY A 40 -8.69 -0.12 -1.64
N ASP A 41 -8.78 -0.02 -0.31
CA ASP A 41 -7.64 0.33 0.53
C ASP A 41 -6.97 -0.94 1.06
N PRO A 42 -5.70 -1.23 0.72
CA PRO A 42 -5.01 -2.41 1.22
C PRO A 42 -4.89 -2.45 2.75
N GLU A 43 -4.99 -1.31 3.45
CA GLU A 43 -4.92 -1.26 4.91
C GLU A 43 -6.23 -1.73 5.60
N GLU A 44 -7.35 -1.73 4.85
CA GLU A 44 -8.63 -2.30 5.29
C GLU A 44 -8.62 -3.83 5.23
N ASP A 45 -7.92 -4.41 4.24
CA ASP A 45 -7.81 -5.85 4.04
C ASP A 45 -6.60 -6.46 4.77
N PHE A 46 -5.53 -5.69 4.94
CA PHE A 46 -4.26 -6.16 5.46
C PHE A 46 -3.70 -5.26 6.56
N GLU A 47 -3.03 -5.88 7.52
CA GLU A 47 -2.20 -5.20 8.50
C GLU A 47 -0.74 -5.26 8.05
N LEU A 48 -0.10 -4.11 7.86
CA LEU A 48 1.34 -4.04 7.61
C LEU A 48 2.10 -4.16 8.94
N ARG A 49 2.99 -5.14 9.06
CA ARG A 49 3.79 -5.37 10.28
C ARG A 49 5.25 -4.98 10.07
N ARG A 50 6.18 -5.87 10.41
CA ARG A 50 7.62 -5.61 10.34
C ARG A 50 8.15 -5.82 8.92
N LYS A 51 9.17 -5.04 8.55
CA LYS A 51 9.98 -5.30 7.36
C LYS A 51 10.66 -6.66 7.47
N ILE A 52 10.61 -7.44 6.39
CA ILE A 52 11.26 -8.76 6.29
C ILE A 52 12.31 -8.82 5.18
N GLY A 53 12.29 -7.88 4.23
CA GLY A 53 13.27 -7.85 3.15
C GLY A 53 13.29 -6.54 2.38
N LYS A 54 14.25 -6.43 1.46
CA LYS A 54 14.30 -5.39 0.44
C LYS A 54 14.58 -6.09 -0.89
N GLY A 55 13.67 -5.92 -1.85
CA GLY A 55 13.85 -6.38 -3.22
C GLY A 55 14.54 -5.32 -4.08
N ALA A 56 14.57 -5.54 -5.39
CA ALA A 56 15.14 -4.60 -6.36
C ALA A 56 14.40 -3.25 -6.34
N HIS A 57 13.06 -3.25 -6.46
CA HIS A 57 12.24 -2.04 -6.59
C HIS A 57 11.48 -1.65 -5.33
N GLY A 58 11.63 -2.39 -4.23
CA GLY A 58 10.72 -2.22 -3.10
C GLY A 58 11.14 -2.87 -1.82
N VAL A 59 10.28 -2.70 -0.82
CA VAL A 59 10.46 -3.25 0.52
C VAL A 59 9.41 -4.32 0.75
N VAL A 60 9.82 -5.46 1.30
CA VAL A 60 8.92 -6.56 1.63
C VAL A 60 8.66 -6.52 3.13
N TYR A 61 7.38 -6.53 3.49
CA TYR A 61 6.89 -6.57 4.85
C TYR A 61 6.19 -7.88 5.13
N LEU A 62 6.28 -8.33 6.38
CA LEU A 62 5.31 -9.26 6.94
C LEU A 62 4.00 -8.50 7.07
N GLY A 63 2.90 -9.12 6.65
CA GLY A 63 1.56 -8.61 6.87
C GLY A 63 0.63 -9.68 7.43
N LEU A 64 -0.56 -9.26 7.83
CA LEU A 64 -1.65 -10.15 8.23
C LEU A 64 -2.88 -9.86 7.37
N ASN A 65 -3.43 -10.87 6.73
CA ASN A 65 -4.76 -10.77 6.13
C ASN A 65 -5.80 -10.69 7.25
N ARG A 66 -6.55 -9.58 7.30
CA ARG A 66 -7.50 -9.31 8.40
C ARG A 66 -8.73 -10.21 8.36
N LEU A 67 -9.11 -10.71 7.20
CA LEU A 67 -10.27 -11.57 7.03
C LEU A 67 -10.05 -12.97 7.62
N ASN A 68 -8.88 -13.57 7.37
CA ASN A 68 -8.61 -14.96 7.73
C ASN A 68 -7.49 -15.14 8.77
N GLY A 69 -6.81 -14.06 9.16
CA GLY A 69 -5.72 -14.08 10.15
C GLY A 69 -4.45 -14.77 9.66
N LYS A 70 -4.29 -15.03 8.35
CA LYS A 70 -3.08 -15.63 7.79
C LYS A 70 -2.00 -14.58 7.58
N GLU A 71 -0.76 -14.97 7.83
CA GLU A 71 0.39 -14.14 7.50
C GLU A 71 0.64 -14.14 5.99
N VAL A 72 1.04 -12.98 5.48
CA VAL A 72 1.32 -12.75 4.05
C VAL A 72 2.61 -11.95 3.92
N ALA A 73 3.23 -12.01 2.75
CA ALA A 73 4.27 -11.07 2.36
C ALA A 73 3.64 -9.92 1.55
N ILE A 74 4.00 -8.68 1.88
CA ILE A 74 3.51 -7.47 1.23
C ILE A 74 4.72 -6.74 0.64
N LYS A 75 4.86 -6.76 -0.69
CA LYS A 75 5.89 -5.97 -1.40
C LYS A 75 5.31 -4.60 -1.72
N LYS A 76 5.87 -3.54 -1.15
CA LYS A 76 5.56 -2.15 -1.46
C LYS A 76 6.59 -1.59 -2.44
N VAL A 77 6.13 -1.03 -3.55
CA VAL A 77 6.94 -0.47 -4.63
C VAL A 77 6.45 0.93 -4.93
N GLU A 78 7.33 1.92 -4.84
CA GLU A 78 7.03 3.29 -5.25
C GLU A 78 6.99 3.36 -6.78
N ILE A 79 5.92 3.94 -7.32
CA ILE A 79 5.68 4.09 -8.74
C ILE A 79 6.15 5.48 -9.17
N GLN A 80 7.10 5.51 -10.08
CA GLN A 80 7.59 6.72 -10.74
C GLN A 80 7.48 6.54 -12.25
N PRO A 81 7.33 7.61 -13.04
CA PRO A 81 7.24 7.50 -14.50
C PRO A 81 8.37 6.67 -15.13
N GLU A 82 9.56 6.72 -14.55
CA GLU A 82 10.77 6.07 -15.05
C GLU A 82 10.79 4.55 -14.79
N ASN A 83 10.09 4.07 -13.74
CA ASN A 83 10.08 2.66 -13.35
C ASN A 83 8.76 1.94 -13.70
N MET A 84 7.75 2.69 -14.15
CA MET A 84 6.40 2.21 -14.34
C MET A 84 6.30 1.00 -15.29
N GLU A 85 7.01 1.00 -16.41
CA GLU A 85 7.01 -0.12 -17.36
C GLU A 85 7.63 -1.39 -16.77
N GLU A 86 8.73 -1.23 -16.02
CA GLU A 86 9.43 -2.34 -15.37
C GLU A 86 8.54 -2.97 -14.29
N VAL A 87 7.92 -2.16 -13.44
CA VAL A 87 7.00 -2.63 -12.40
C VAL A 87 5.78 -3.33 -13.00
N ILE A 88 5.22 -2.81 -14.10
CA ILE A 88 4.13 -3.47 -14.81
C ILE A 88 4.56 -4.82 -15.37
N ASN A 89 5.79 -4.94 -15.91
CA ASN A 89 6.29 -6.20 -16.41
C ASN A 89 6.50 -7.23 -15.29
N GLU A 90 7.04 -6.83 -14.14
CA GLU A 90 7.12 -7.72 -12.97
C GLU A 90 5.73 -8.20 -12.55
N LEU A 91 4.77 -7.28 -12.45
CA LEU A 91 3.41 -7.59 -12.03
C LEU A 91 2.73 -8.56 -13.01
N ARG A 92 2.94 -8.40 -14.32
CA ARG A 92 2.45 -9.35 -15.34
C ARG A 92 2.99 -10.75 -15.10
N VAL A 93 4.31 -10.89 -14.92
CA VAL A 93 4.92 -12.21 -14.72
C VAL A 93 4.37 -12.88 -13.46
N ILE A 94 4.15 -12.11 -12.39
CA ILE A 94 3.61 -12.63 -11.13
C ILE A 94 2.13 -13.04 -11.29
N VAL A 95 1.32 -12.20 -11.94
CA VAL A 95 -0.12 -12.47 -12.14
C VAL A 95 -0.35 -13.62 -13.12
N ASP A 96 0.49 -13.76 -14.14
CA ASP A 96 0.39 -14.82 -15.15
C ASP A 96 1.06 -16.14 -14.71
N CYS A 97 1.82 -16.18 -13.59
CA CYS A 97 2.41 -17.43 -13.08
C CYS A 97 1.42 -18.21 -12.19
N ASP A 98 0.68 -19.13 -12.80
CA ASP A 98 -0.20 -20.08 -12.09
C ASP A 98 0.43 -21.49 -12.05
N THR A 99 1.52 -21.65 -11.28
CA THR A 99 2.17 -22.95 -11.09
C THR A 99 2.51 -23.19 -9.63
N ALA A 100 2.43 -24.44 -9.17
CA ALA A 100 2.72 -24.83 -7.78
C ALA A 100 4.17 -24.61 -7.31
N TYR A 101 5.06 -24.18 -8.22
CA TYR A 101 6.46 -23.85 -7.93
C TYR A 101 6.71 -22.33 -7.86
N CYS A 102 5.71 -21.51 -8.21
CA CYS A 102 5.72 -20.06 -8.06
C CYS A 102 5.08 -19.65 -6.72
N VAL A 103 5.48 -18.48 -6.23
CA VAL A 103 4.81 -17.82 -5.10
C VAL A 103 3.38 -17.48 -5.51
N GLU A 104 2.39 -17.92 -4.74
CA GLU A 104 1.00 -17.54 -4.98
C GLU A 104 0.81 -16.03 -4.73
N CYS A 105 0.25 -15.32 -5.71
CA CYS A 105 -0.13 -13.92 -5.61
C CYS A 105 -1.63 -13.82 -5.29
N PHE A 106 -1.97 -13.18 -4.17
CA PHE A 106 -3.38 -13.00 -3.76
C PHE A 106 -4.02 -11.76 -4.39
N GLY A 107 -3.21 -10.82 -4.87
CA GLY A 107 -3.69 -9.59 -5.50
C GLY A 107 -2.71 -8.43 -5.38
N SER A 108 -3.07 -7.31 -5.97
CA SER A 108 -2.32 -6.07 -5.82
C SER A 108 -3.22 -4.84 -5.70
N TYR A 109 -2.72 -3.78 -5.07
CA TYR A 109 -3.43 -2.52 -4.80
C TYR A 109 -2.54 -1.34 -5.16
N TYR A 110 -3.14 -0.22 -5.52
CA TYR A 110 -2.43 1.05 -5.72
C TYR A 110 -2.93 2.08 -4.71
N LYS A 111 -2.01 2.67 -3.94
CA LYS A 111 -2.32 3.69 -2.93
C LYS A 111 -1.15 4.66 -2.78
N GLU A 112 -1.43 5.96 -2.90
CA GLU A 112 -0.49 7.06 -2.61
C GLU A 112 0.87 6.89 -3.32
N GLY A 113 0.85 6.65 -4.63
CA GLY A 113 2.06 6.45 -5.42
C GLY A 113 2.71 5.07 -5.25
N GLU A 114 2.18 4.19 -4.42
CA GLU A 114 2.77 2.88 -4.14
C GLU A 114 1.88 1.73 -4.64
N LEU A 115 2.52 0.76 -5.29
CA LEU A 115 1.95 -0.55 -5.59
C LEU A 115 2.23 -1.51 -4.44
N TRP A 116 1.16 -2.13 -3.92
CA TRP A 116 1.20 -3.19 -2.92
C TRP A 116 0.92 -4.51 -3.60
N VAL A 117 1.86 -5.45 -3.58
CA VAL A 117 1.67 -6.82 -4.09
C VAL A 117 1.60 -7.77 -2.91
N ILE A 118 0.48 -8.49 -2.78
CA ILE A 118 0.20 -9.41 -1.68
C ILE A 118 0.50 -10.83 -2.15
N MET A 119 1.39 -11.51 -1.44
CA MET A 119 1.87 -12.83 -1.84
C MET A 119 1.95 -13.79 -0.64
N GLN A 120 1.97 -15.09 -0.95
CA GLN A 120 2.21 -16.14 0.05
C GLN A 120 3.52 -15.90 0.81
N LEU A 121 3.46 -16.06 2.13
CA LEU A 121 4.64 -16.09 2.99
C LEU A 121 5.11 -17.54 3.14
N PHE A 122 6.39 -17.80 2.88
CA PHE A 122 7.02 -19.11 3.05
C PHE A 122 7.46 -19.39 4.49
#